data_AF-A0A7C1D0D0-F1
#
_entry.id   AF-A0A7C1D0D0-F1
#
_cell.length_a   1.000
_cell.length_b   1.000
_cell.length_c   1.000
_cell.angle_alpha   90.00
_cell.angle_beta   90.00
_cell.angle_gamma   90.00
#
_symmetry.space_group_name_H-M   'P 1'
#
loop_
_entity.id
_entity.type
_entity.pdbx_description
1 polymer ?
#
loop_
_entity_poly.entity_id
_entity_poly.type
_entity_poly.pdbx_seq_one_letter_code
_entity_poly.pdbx_strand_id
1 'polypeptide(L)'
;MNVRTTGLIFVYNADSGLFNTMADIGHKIFSPQTYACELCALTHGYFQERREWRDFVESLPLACEFMHRDEFLRAHPEQDGLRFPLVLRKNDGALQVCLTREDLAACSDLDALQQAIRRCLPAGDT
;
A
#
# COMPACT_ATOMS: atom_id res chain seq x y z
N MET A 1 -28.38 -9.20 1.45
CA MET A 1 -27.29 -9.58 0.53
C MET A 1 -25.97 -9.41 1.27
N ASN A 2 -25.20 -10.47 1.52
CA ASN A 2 -23.80 -10.29 1.92
C ASN A 2 -23.03 -9.88 0.67
N VAL A 3 -22.62 -8.62 0.60
CA VAL A 3 -21.68 -8.17 -0.44
C VAL A 3 -20.35 -8.84 -0.09
N ARG A 4 -19.98 -9.87 -0.85
CA ARG A 4 -18.65 -10.45 -0.78
C ARG A 4 -17.69 -9.47 -1.43
N THR A 5 -16.99 -8.68 -0.63
CA THR A 5 -16.02 -7.71 -1.16
C THR A 5 -14.64 -8.37 -1.21
N THR A 6 -14.16 -8.65 -2.42
CA THR A 6 -12.77 -9.03 -2.67
C THR A 6 -12.01 -7.79 -3.13
N GLY A 7 -10.89 -7.50 -2.48
CA GLY A 7 -10.13 -6.28 -2.74
C GLY A 7 -8.67 -6.37 -2.29
N LEU A 8 -7.90 -5.34 -2.63
CA LEU A 8 -6.53 -5.12 -2.15
C LEU A 8 -6.51 -3.87 -1.26
N ILE A 9 -5.79 -3.96 -0.13
CA ILE A 9 -5.55 -2.83 0.76
C ILE A 9 -4.05 -2.55 0.75
N PHE A 10 -3.68 -1.35 0.34
CA PHE A 10 -2.32 -0.85 0.32
C PHE A 10 -2.10 -0.01 1.58
N VAL A 11 -1.25 -0.48 2.49
CA VAL A 11 -0.98 0.23 3.75
C VAL A 11 0.41 0.85 3.70
N TYR A 12 0.45 2.18 3.64
CA TYR A 12 1.69 2.95 3.66
C TYR A 12 2.25 3.04 5.09
N ASN A 13 3.58 3.02 5.21
CA ASN A 13 4.26 3.29 6.49
C ASN A 13 4.43 4.79 6.73
N ALA A 14 3.30 5.49 6.74
CA ALA A 14 3.18 6.91 7.08
C ALA A 14 1.94 7.09 7.95
N ASP A 15 1.87 8.16 8.74
CA ASP A 15 0.67 8.53 9.49
C ASP A 15 -0.08 9.65 8.76
N SER A 16 -1.40 9.58 8.72
CA SER A 16 -2.29 10.50 7.99
C SER A 16 -2.10 11.98 8.34
N GLY A 17 -1.71 12.30 9.59
CA GLY A 17 -1.39 13.67 10.02
C GLY A 17 -0.06 14.20 9.49
N LEU A 18 0.90 13.33 9.17
CA LEU A 18 2.22 13.74 8.66
C LEU A 18 2.17 14.06 7.15
N PHE A 19 1.32 13.39 6.37
CA PHE A 19 1.23 13.64 4.93
C PHE A 19 0.69 15.05 4.60
N ASN A 20 -0.30 15.52 5.38
CA ASN A 20 -0.83 16.87 5.26
C ASN A 20 0.21 17.95 5.67
N THR A 21 1.18 17.57 6.50
CA THR A 21 2.27 18.45 6.96
C THR A 21 3.48 18.42 6.03
N MET A 22 3.69 17.32 5.28
CA MET A 22 4.77 17.17 4.29
C MET A 22 4.57 18.03 3.05
N ALA A 23 3.33 18.29 2.62
CA ALA A 23 3.05 19.22 1.54
C ALA A 23 3.49 20.67 1.88
N ASP A 24 3.47 21.02 3.18
CA ASP A 24 3.75 22.39 3.65
C ASP A 24 5.24 22.61 3.96
N ILE A 25 6.00 21.55 4.25
CA ILE A 25 7.40 21.64 4.72
C ILE A 25 8.34 20.93 3.74
N GLY A 26 8.39 21.42 2.50
CA GLY A 26 9.17 20.81 1.42
C GLY A 26 10.69 20.68 1.64
N HIS A 27 11.30 21.18 2.72
CA HIS A 27 12.78 21.19 2.84
C HIS A 27 13.37 21.07 4.25
N LYS A 28 12.62 20.66 5.28
CA LYS A 28 13.18 20.56 6.64
C LYS A 28 12.63 19.34 7.39
N ILE A 29 13.53 18.39 7.66
CA ILE A 29 13.40 17.40 8.74
C ILE A 29 12.38 16.28 8.44
N PHE A 30 12.60 15.53 7.36
CA PHE A 30 12.34 14.09 7.44
C PHE A 30 13.70 13.42 7.51
N SER A 31 14.05 12.93 8.70
CA SER A 31 15.14 11.98 8.83
C SER A 31 14.83 10.84 7.85
N PRO A 32 15.66 10.59 6.82
CA PRO A 32 15.42 9.48 5.88
C PRO A 32 15.46 8.11 6.58
N GLN A 33 15.80 8.08 7.88
CA GLN A 33 15.87 6.89 8.72
C GLN A 33 14.60 6.62 9.55
N THR A 34 13.74 7.62 9.84
CA THR A 34 12.60 7.40 10.76
C THR A 34 11.32 6.94 10.09
N TYR A 35 11.19 7.06 8.76
CA TYR A 35 10.01 6.60 8.00
C TYR A 35 10.42 6.11 6.61
N ALA A 36 11.17 5.02 6.54
CA ALA A 36 11.34 4.30 5.28
C ALA A 36 9.98 3.66 4.90
N CYS A 37 9.39 4.18 3.82
CA CYS A 37 8.17 3.68 3.20
C CYS A 37 8.50 3.27 1.75
N GLU A 38 8.84 2.00 1.57
CA GLU A 38 9.22 1.38 0.30
C GLU A 38 8.09 1.52 -0.74
N LEU A 39 6.84 1.32 -0.31
CA LEU A 39 5.67 1.53 -1.17
C LEU A 39 5.55 2.98 -1.65
N CYS A 40 5.82 3.96 -0.78
CA CYS A 40 5.80 5.38 -1.14
C CYS A 40 6.90 5.67 -2.18
N ALA A 41 8.12 5.16 -1.96
CA ALA A 41 9.26 5.38 -2.85
C ALA A 41 9.03 4.80 -4.27
N LEU A 42 8.34 3.66 -4.37
CA LEU A 42 8.02 3.02 -5.64
C LEU A 42 6.84 3.70 -6.36
N THR A 43 5.83 4.16 -5.63
CA THR A 43 4.57 4.66 -6.21
C THR A 43 4.52 6.18 -6.43
N HIS A 44 5.33 6.95 -5.70
CA HIS A 44 5.39 8.41 -5.81
C HIS A 44 6.69 8.87 -6.51
N GLY A 45 6.57 9.92 -7.32
CA GLY A 45 7.71 10.67 -7.86
C GLY A 45 8.12 11.81 -6.92
N TYR A 46 8.79 12.83 -7.47
CA TYR A 46 9.31 13.97 -6.69
C TYR A 46 8.24 14.78 -5.94
N PHE A 47 7.00 14.80 -6.43
CA PHE A 47 5.93 15.63 -5.87
C PHE A 47 4.54 14.99 -5.86
N GLN A 48 4.34 13.87 -6.58
CA GLN A 48 3.02 13.28 -6.77
C GLN A 48 3.09 11.78 -7.11
N GLU A 49 1.96 11.10 -7.01
CA GLU A 49 1.76 9.74 -7.50
C GLU A 49 2.20 9.60 -8.98
N ARG A 50 2.92 8.51 -9.28
CA ARG A 50 3.34 8.18 -10.65
C ARG A 50 2.09 7.79 -11.45
N ARG A 51 1.93 8.41 -12.63
CA ARG A 51 0.82 8.08 -13.54
C ARG A 51 0.77 6.58 -13.87
N GLU A 52 1.91 5.95 -14.10
CA GLU A 52 1.99 4.52 -14.38
C GLU A 52 1.44 3.65 -13.23
N TRP A 53 1.65 4.07 -11.99
CA TRP A 53 1.09 3.39 -10.82
C TRP A 53 -0.43 3.50 -10.78
N ARG A 54 -0.96 4.71 -10.99
CA ARG A 54 -2.40 4.95 -11.04
C ARG A 54 -3.06 4.14 -12.15
N ASP A 55 -2.52 4.21 -13.36
CA ASP A 55 -3.06 3.51 -14.52
C ASP A 55 -3.03 1.98 -14.29
N PHE A 56 -2.01 1.47 -13.57
CA PHE A 56 -1.98 0.07 -13.13
C PHE A 56 -3.08 -0.27 -12.12
N VAL A 57 -3.24 0.53 -11.06
CA VAL A 57 -4.27 0.31 -10.03
C VAL A 57 -5.67 0.32 -10.64
N GLU A 58 -5.95 1.27 -11.53
CA GLU A 58 -7.23 1.36 -12.27
C GLU A 58 -7.48 0.15 -13.19
N SER A 59 -6.41 -0.51 -13.64
CA SER A 59 -6.50 -1.72 -14.47
C SER A 59 -6.76 -3.01 -13.68
N LEU A 60 -6.63 -2.98 -12.34
CA LEU A 60 -6.79 -4.18 -11.52
C LEU A 60 -8.26 -4.62 -11.48
N PRO A 61 -8.52 -5.95 -11.53
CA PRO A 61 -9.89 -6.48 -11.49
C PRO A 61 -10.52 -6.43 -10.09
N LEU A 62 -9.79 -5.91 -9.09
CA LEU A 62 -10.19 -5.86 -7.69
C LEU A 62 -10.30 -4.41 -7.22
N ALA A 63 -11.22 -4.16 -6.29
CA ALA A 63 -11.27 -2.88 -5.60
C ALA A 63 -9.96 -2.66 -4.81
N CYS A 64 -9.38 -1.47 -4.96
CA CYS A 64 -8.14 -1.09 -4.29
C CYS A 64 -8.42 0.00 -3.25
N GLU A 65 -8.05 -0.25 -2.00
CA GLU A 65 -8.16 0.67 -0.88
C GLU A 65 -6.75 1.12 -0.46
N PHE A 66 -6.56 2.40 -0.17
CA PHE A 66 -5.27 2.96 0.25
C PHE A 66 -5.40 3.57 1.64
N MET A 67 -4.52 3.18 2.55
CA MET A 67 -4.57 3.62 3.94
C MET A 67 -3.17 4.00 4.45
N HIS A 68 -3.11 4.99 5.32
CA HIS A 68 -1.94 5.20 6.18
C HIS A 68 -1.92 4.18 7.31
N ARG A 69 -0.74 3.97 7.90
CA ARG A 69 -0.54 3.01 8.99
C ARG A 69 -1.50 3.26 10.15
N ASP A 70 -1.61 4.51 10.58
CA ASP A 70 -2.46 4.90 11.70
C ASP A 70 -3.95 4.71 11.38
N GLU A 71 -4.38 4.98 10.14
CA GLU A 71 -5.74 4.71 9.68
C GLU A 71 -6.04 3.22 9.69
N PHE A 72 -5.11 2.41 9.20
CA PHE A 72 -5.24 0.96 9.17
C PHE A 72 -5.31 0.38 10.58
N LEU A 73 -4.43 0.79 11.49
CA LEU A 73 -4.44 0.31 12.88
C LEU A 73 -5.66 0.80 13.67
N ARG A 74 -6.25 1.96 13.33
CA ARG A 74 -7.53 2.38 13.90
C ARG A 74 -8.69 1.49 13.43
N ALA A 75 -8.67 1.07 12.18
CA ALA A 75 -9.70 0.20 11.60
C ALA A 75 -9.53 -1.28 11.98
N HIS A 76 -8.28 -1.72 12.16
CA HIS A 76 -7.86 -3.10 12.42
C HIS A 76 -6.85 -3.16 13.58
N PRO A 77 -7.27 -2.79 14.81
CA PRO A 77 -6.37 -2.75 15.97
C PRO A 77 -5.76 -4.10 16.31
N GLU A 78 -6.38 -5.21 15.91
CA GLU A 78 -5.85 -6.57 16.08
C GLU A 78 -4.63 -6.90 15.20
N GLN A 79 -4.27 -6.02 14.26
CA GLN A 79 -3.16 -6.19 13.32
C GLN A 79 -1.92 -5.34 13.70
N ASP A 80 -1.82 -4.86 14.94
CA ASP A 80 -0.73 -3.99 15.41
C ASP A 80 0.66 -4.63 15.38
N GLY A 81 0.72 -5.96 15.37
CA GLY A 81 1.97 -6.73 15.24
C GLY A 81 2.55 -6.79 13.82
N LEU A 82 1.87 -6.27 12.80
CA LEU A 82 2.36 -6.30 11.41
C LEU A 82 3.45 -5.24 11.17
N ARG A 83 4.37 -5.55 10.24
CA ARG A 83 5.37 -4.58 9.77
C ARG A 83 4.87 -3.85 8.52
N PHE A 84 4.90 -2.53 8.57
CA PHE A 84 4.51 -1.64 7.47
C PHE A 84 5.74 -1.13 6.70
N PRO A 85 5.64 -0.80 5.40
CA PRO A 85 4.43 -0.88 4.56
C PRO A 85 4.08 -2.33 4.20
N LEU A 86 2.82 -2.59 3.86
CA LEU A 86 2.40 -3.91 3.38
C LEU A 86 1.17 -3.82 2.46
N VAL A 87 0.92 -4.90 1.72
CA VAL A 87 -0.28 -5.06 0.88
C VAL A 87 -1.07 -6.25 1.39
N LEU A 88 -2.35 -6.03 1.66
CA LEU A 88 -3.29 -7.07 2.09
C LEU A 88 -4.27 -7.38 0.98
N ARG A 89 -4.71 -8.63 0.93
CA ARG A 89 -5.89 -9.04 0.20
C ARG A 89 -7.04 -9.19 1.19
N LYS A 90 -8.16 -8.56 0.87
CA LYS A 90 -9.43 -8.71 1.57
C LYS A 90 -10.29 -9.71 0.80
N ASN A 91 -10.78 -10.73 1.47
CA ASN A 91 -11.69 -11.72 0.88
C ASN A 91 -12.77 -12.11 1.89
N ASP A 92 -14.02 -11.76 1.61
CA ASP A 92 -15.17 -12.09 2.47
C ASP A 92 -14.97 -11.68 3.94
N GLY A 93 -14.30 -10.54 4.16
CA GLY A 93 -13.97 -10.02 5.49
C GLY A 93 -12.67 -10.55 6.11
N ALA A 94 -12.06 -11.59 5.53
CA ALA A 94 -10.73 -12.04 5.95
C ALA A 94 -9.64 -11.19 5.30
N LEU A 95 -8.66 -10.77 6.10
CA LEU A 95 -7.43 -10.12 5.63
C LEU A 95 -6.31 -11.14 5.53
N GLN A 96 -5.63 -11.16 4.39
CA GLN A 96 -4.47 -11.99 4.14
C GLN A 96 -3.31 -11.11 3.67
N VAL A 97 -2.12 -11.31 4.25
CA VAL A 97 -0.91 -10.63 3.76
C VAL A 97 -0.57 -11.13 2.36
N CYS A 98 -0.53 -10.20 1.42
CA CYS A 98 -0.16 -10.43 0.02
C CYS A 98 1.30 -10.07 -0.23
N LEU A 99 1.74 -8.89 0.23
CA LEU A 99 3.14 -8.47 0.22
C LEU A 99 3.52 -7.90 1.58
N THR A 100 4.60 -8.42 2.15
CA THR A 100 5.22 -7.90 3.37
C THR A 100 6.10 -6.69 3.07
N ARG A 101 6.57 -6.02 4.13
CA ARG A 101 7.62 -5.01 4.02
C ARG A 101 8.84 -5.54 3.29
N GLU A 102 9.25 -6.76 3.58
CA GLU A 102 10.42 -7.41 2.97
C GLU A 102 10.22 -7.66 1.47
N ASP A 103 9.04 -8.09 1.06
CA ASP A 103 8.70 -8.26 -0.35
C ASP A 103 8.73 -6.92 -1.10
N LEU A 104 8.21 -5.86 -0.48
CA LEU A 104 8.22 -4.51 -1.03
C LEU A 104 9.65 -3.95 -1.11
N ALA A 105 10.49 -4.20 -0.11
CA ALA A 105 11.89 -3.80 -0.10
C ALA A 105 12.73 -4.53 -1.15
N ALA A 106 12.33 -5.75 -1.54
CA ALA A 106 12.96 -6.50 -2.63
C ALA A 106 12.57 -5.99 -4.03
N CYS A 107 11.50 -5.19 -4.15
CA CYS A 107 11.10 -4.59 -5.41
C CYS A 107 12.06 -3.45 -5.78
N SER A 108 12.80 -3.62 -6.88
CA SER A 108 13.81 -2.65 -7.32
C SER A 108 13.20 -1.40 -7.99
N ASP A 109 11.99 -1.55 -8.53
CA ASP A 109 11.30 -0.55 -9.34
C ASP A 109 9.79 -0.82 -9.41
N LEU A 110 9.07 0.08 -10.08
CA LEU A 110 7.61 0.04 -10.18
C LEU A 110 7.12 -1.20 -10.94
N ASP A 111 7.84 -1.68 -11.96
CA ASP A 111 7.46 -2.89 -12.70
C ASP A 111 7.56 -4.13 -11.81
N ALA A 112 8.64 -4.25 -11.02
CA ALA A 112 8.79 -5.33 -10.04
C ALA A 112 7.63 -5.35 -9.02
N LEU A 113 7.20 -4.17 -8.54
CA LEU A 113 6.04 -4.03 -7.67
C LEU A 113 4.75 -4.48 -8.34
N GLN A 114 4.49 -4.03 -9.57
CA GLN A 114 3.29 -4.44 -10.33
C GLN A 114 3.25 -5.96 -10.56
N GLN A 115 4.39 -6.57 -10.89
CA GLN A 115 4.50 -8.02 -11.05
C GLN A 115 4.22 -8.75 -9.72
N ALA A 116 4.73 -8.24 -8.60
CA ALA A 116 4.45 -8.80 -7.28
C ALA A 116 2.96 -8.75 -6.93
N ILE A 117 2.29 -7.62 -7.20
CA ILE A 117 0.84 -7.45 -6.96
C ILE A 117 0.01 -8.37 -7.85
N ARG A 118 0.38 -8.54 -9.13
CA ARG A 118 -0.32 -9.47 -10.04
C ARG A 118 -0.34 -10.90 -9.51
N ARG A 119 0.69 -11.34 -8.77
CA ARG A 119 0.73 -12.67 -8.13
C ARG A 119 -0.23 -12.81 -6.96
N CYS A 120 -0.67 -11.70 -6.37
CA CYS A 120 -1.67 -11.71 -5.29
C CYS A 120 -3.12 -11.74 -5.78
N LEU A 121 -3.34 -11.44 -7.06
CA LEU A 121 -4.65 -11.55 -7.66
C LEU A 121 -5.10 -13.02 -7.58
N PRO A 122 -6.39 -13.29 -7.30
CA PRO A 122 -6.89 -14.65 -7.40
C PRO A 122 -6.59 -15.18 -8.81
N ALA A 123 -6.08 -16.41 -8.90
CA ALA A 123 -6.00 -17.10 -10.18
C ALA A 123 -7.41 -17.07 -10.78
N GLY A 124 -7.57 -16.39 -11.90
CA GLY A 124 -8.86 -16.30 -12.56
C GLY A 124 -9.35 -17.71 -12.87
N ASP A 125 -10.49 -18.08 -12.30
CA ASP A 125 -11.42 -19.02 -12.91
C ASP A 125 -11.69 -18.49 -14.33
N THR A 126 -10.90 -18.96 -15.30
CA THR A 126 -11.19 -18.81 -16.73
C THR A 126 -11.86 -20.08 -17.19
#